data_AF-A0A354M6U1-F1
#
_entry.id   AF-A0A354M6U1-F1
#
_cell.length_a   1.000
_cell.length_b   1.000
_cell.length_c   1.000
_cell.angle_alpha   90.00
_cell.angle_beta   90.00
_cell.angle_gamma   90.00
#
_symmetry.space_group_name_H-M   'P 1'
#
loop_
_entity.id
_entity.type
_entity.pdbx_description
1 polymer ?
#
loop_
_entity_poly.entity_id
_entity_poly.type
_entity_poly.pdbx_seq_one_letter_code
_entity_poly.pdbx_strand_id
1 'polypeptide(L)' 'MKLCLINHSFKYELEKLIRIFLPFEKIEFYNEVTLGDGTAVTTLEKGEDVTRLSALLTIEGREYQSSHTLK' A
#
# COMPACT_ATOMS: atom_id res chain seq x y z
N MET A 1 9.60 -1.60 -7.23
CA MET A 1 8.25 -1.73 -6.63
C MET A 1 7.56 -0.37 -6.53
N LYS A 2 6.30 -0.30 -6.94
CA LYS A 2 5.48 0.92 -6.85
C LYS A 2 4.54 0.86 -5.65
N LEU A 3 4.53 1.90 -4.83
CA LEU A 3 3.72 2.02 -3.63
C LEU A 3 2.70 3.14 -3.78
N CYS A 4 1.44 2.79 -3.89
CA CYS A 4 0.34 3.75 -3.97
C CYS A 4 -0.25 3.94 -2.56
N LEU A 5 0.03 5.08 -1.93
CA LEU A 5 -0.49 5.42 -0.61
C LEU A 5 -1.67 6.39 -0.77
N ILE A 6 -2.88 5.85 -0.74
CA ILE A 6 -4.10 6.63 -0.91
C ILE A 6 -4.57 7.13 0.46
N ASN A 7 -4.57 8.45 0.63
CA ASN A 7 -4.97 9.14 1.86
C ASN A 7 -4.15 8.75 3.11
N HIS A 8 -2.88 8.37 2.94
CA HIS A 8 -2.01 7.94 4.03
C HIS A 8 -0.65 8.66 4.03
N SER A 9 -0.17 9.08 5.21
CA SER A 9 1.03 9.93 5.36
C SER A 9 2.32 9.20 5.75
N PHE A 10 2.30 7.90 6.06
CA PHE A 10 3.46 7.17 6.62
C PHE A 10 4.43 6.60 5.56
N LYS A 11 4.88 7.44 4.61
CA LYS A 11 5.84 7.01 3.57
C LYS A 11 7.15 6.49 4.16
N TYR A 12 7.69 7.22 5.14
CA TYR A 12 9.01 6.95 5.70
C TYR A 12 9.07 5.67 6.55
N GLU A 13 8.09 5.46 7.42
CA GLU A 13 7.98 4.26 8.26
C GLU A 13 7.74 3.02 7.40
N LEU A 14 6.89 3.15 6.38
CA LEU A 14 6.62 2.06 5.45
C LEU A 14 7.86 1.70 4.63
N GLU A 15 8.62 2.70 4.16
CA GLU A 15 9.88 2.46 3.46
C GLU A 15 10.85 1.66 4.32
N LYS A 16 11.00 2.02 5.61
CA LYS A 16 11.84 1.29 6.56
C LYS A 16 11.44 -0.18 6.66
N LEU A 17 10.14 -0.45 6.79
CA LEU A 17 9.63 -1.82 6.89
C LEU A 17 9.89 -2.61 5.61
N ILE A 18 9.63 -2.02 4.44
CA ILE A 18 9.83 -2.68 3.15
C ILE A 18 11.30 -2.99 2.91
N ARG A 19 12.22 -2.08 3.29
CA ARG A 19 13.67 -2.30 3.14
C ARG A 19 14.20 -3.49 3.96
N ILE A 20 13.47 -3.97 4.97
CA ILE A 20 13.84 -5.22 5.68
C ILE A 20 13.72 -6.43 4.75
N PHE A 21 12.71 -6.44 3.87
CA PHE A 21 12.43 -7.55 2.97
C PHE A 21 13.00 -7.33 1.56
N LEU A 22 13.04 -6.07 1.11
CA LEU A 22 13.45 -5.65 -0.23
C LEU A 22 14.52 -4.55 -0.15
N PRO A 23 15.71 -4.84 0.41
CA PRO A 23 16.72 -3.81 0.71
C PRO A 23 17.27 -3.07 -0.51
N PHE A 24 17.36 -3.76 -1.65
CA PHE A 24 17.96 -3.25 -2.89
C PHE A 24 16.95 -2.84 -3.95
N GLU A 25 15.66 -3.07 -3.70
CA GLU A 25 14.60 -2.75 -4.65
C GLU A 25 14.39 -1.24 -4.74
N LYS A 26 14.22 -0.72 -5.96
CA LYS A 26 13.83 0.68 -6.14
C LYS A 26 12.37 0.85 -5.71
N ILE A 27 12.13 1.68 -4.71
CA ILE A 27 10.80 1.98 -4.20
C ILE A 27 10.34 3.34 -4.75
N GLU A 28 9.15 3.38 -5.34
CA GLU A 28 8.54 4.61 -5.87
C GLU A 28 7.17 4.83 -5.22
N PHE A 29 6.88 6.04 -4.74
CA PHE A 29 5.62 6.35 -4.06
C PHE A 29 4.69 7.18 -4.96
N TYR A 30 3.41 6.81 -4.97
CA TYR A 30 2.33 7.47 -5.71
C TYR A 30 1.16 7.78 -4.78
N ASN A 31 0.43 8.85 -5.08
CA ASN A 31 -0.80 9.22 -4.36
C ASN A 31 -2.06 8.84 -5.16
N GLU A 32 -1.89 8.18 -6.31
CA GLU A 32 -2.95 7.71 -7.19
C GLU A 32 -2.77 6.22 -7.42
N VAL A 33 -3.87 5.54 -7.76
CA VAL A 33 -3.84 4.10 -8.03
C VAL A 33 -3.07 3.87 -9.33
N THR A 34 -1.95 3.16 -9.21
CA THR A 34 -1.24 2.58 -10.34
C THR A 34 -1.54 1.08 -10.32
N LEU A 35 -1.91 0.53 -11.47
CA LEU A 35 -2.15 -0.90 -11.63
C LEU A 35 -1.03 -1.53 -12.44
N GLY A 36 -0.71 -2.78 -12.13
CA GLY A 36 0.33 -3.54 -12.81
C GLY A 36 1.19 -4.34 -11.85
N ASP A 37 2.01 -5.23 -12.42
CA ASP A 37 2.87 -6.10 -11.62
C ASP A 37 3.93 -5.31 -10.84
N GLY A 38 4.27 -5.79 -9.65
CA GLY A 38 5.20 -5.11 -8.74
C GLY A 38 4.64 -3.84 -8.11
N THR A 39 3.32 -3.82 -7.86
CA THR A 39 2.62 -2.68 -7.25
C THR A 39 1.94 -3.08 -5.95
N ALA A 40 2.05 -2.24 -4.93
CA ALA A 40 1.25 -2.35 -3.72
C ALA A 40 0.45 -1.05 -3.50
N VAL A 41 -0.86 -1.19 -3.28
CA VAL A 41 -1.79 -0.10 -3.05
C VAL A 41 -2.34 -0.22 -1.64
N THR A 42 -2.19 0.83 -0.84
CA THR A 42 -2.80 0.92 0.49
C THR A 42 -3.73 2.12 0.53
N THR A 43 -4.94 1.93 1.04
CA THR A 43 -5.97 2.97 1.11
C THR A 43 -6.46 3.11 2.54
N LEU A 44 -6.54 4.36 2.99
CA LEU A 44 -7.25 4.75 4.21
C LEU A 44 -8.52 5.49 3.81
N GLU A 45 -9.68 4.92 4.14
CA GLU A 45 -10.97 5.57 3.96
C GLU A 45 -11.56 5.87 5.33
N LYS A 46 -11.82 7.15 5.59
CA LYS A 46 -12.50 7.62 6.81
C LYS A 46 -13.95 7.91 6.45
N GLY A 47 -14.87 7.05 6.91
CA GLY A 47 -16.30 7.35 6.95
C GLY A 47 -16.69 8.04 8.25
N GLU A 48 -17.97 8.41 8.38
CA GLU A 48 -18.49 9.06 9.59
C GLU A 48 -18.37 8.18 10.85
N ASP A 49 -18.62 6.88 10.73
CA ASP A 49 -18.65 5.93 11.86
C ASP A 49 -17.57 4.83 11.81
N VAL A 50 -16.85 4.72 10.69
CA VAL A 50 -15.89 3.62 10.48
C VAL A 50 -14.67 4.09 9.70
N THR A 51 -13.51 3.58 10.08
CA THR A 51 -12.27 3.72 9.29
C THR A 51 -11.94 2.40 8.62
N ARG A 52 -11.89 2.39 7.28
CA ARG A 52 -11.51 1.22 6.49
C ARG A 52 -10.06 1.35 6.04
N LEU A 53 -9.29 0.33 6.39
CA LEU A 53 -7.92 0.10 5.92
C LEU A 53 -7.97 -0.98 4.86
N SER A 54 -7.37 -0.77 3.71
CA SER A 54 -7.22 -1.81 2.69
C SER A 54 -5.82 -1.83 2.11
N ALA A 55 -5.33 -3.01 1.79
CA ALA A 55 -4.09 -3.26 1.11
C ALA A 55 -4.33 -4.22 -0.06
N LEU A 56 -3.72 -3.91 -1.20
CA LEU A 56 -3.68 -4.72 -2.40
C LEU A 56 -2.23 -4.85 -2.84
N LEU A 57 -1.77 -6.07 -3.09
CA LEU A 57 -0.43 -6.37 -3.60
C LEU A 57 -0.58 -7.16 -4.90
N THR A 58 0.02 -6.65 -5.96
CA THR A 58 0.16 -7.34 -7.24
C THR A 58 1.64 -7.65 -7.48
N ILE A 59 2.00 -8.92 -7.50
CA ILE A 59 3.38 -9.37 -7.70
C ILE A 59 3.41 -10.73 -8.41
N GLU A 60 4.30 -10.87 -9.40
CA GLU A 60 4.45 -12.07 -10.24
C GLU A 60 3.12 -12.51 -10.88
N GLY A 61 2.29 -11.55 -11.27
CA GLY A 61 0.97 -11.80 -11.85
C GLY A 61 -0.06 -12.37 -10.86
N ARG A 62 0.24 -12.35 -9.56
CA ARG A 62 -0.69 -12.75 -8.49
C ARG A 62 -1.19 -11.52 -7.73
N GLU A 63 -2.43 -11.60 -7.28
CA GLU A 63 -3.07 -10.55 -6.50
C GLU A 63 -3.38 -11.04 -5.09
N TYR A 64 -3.00 -10.24 -4.10
CA TYR A 64 -3.27 -10.48 -2.70
C TYR A 64 -3.95 -9.24 -2.11
N GLN A 65 -5.10 -9.44 -1.46
CA GLN A 65 -5.87 -8.35 -0.88
C GLN A 65 -6.17 -8.62 0.59
N SER A 66 -6.13 -7.57 1.39
CA SER A 66 -6.60 -7.58 2.78
C SER A 66 -7.30 -6.27 3.11
N SER A 67 -8.32 -6.33 3.96
CA SER A 67 -8.99 -5.15 4.47
C SER A 67 -9.39 -5.34 5.93
N HIS A 68 -9.40 -4.23 6.66
CA HIS A 68 -9.76 -4.19 8.07
C HIS A 68 -10.58 -2.94 8.37
N THR A 69 -11.64 -3.11 9.14
CA THR A 69 -12.53 -2.01 9.55
C THR A 69 -12.34 -1.75 11.03
N LEU A 70 -11.96 -0.54 11.36
CA LEU A 70 -11.89 -0.04 12.72
C LEU A 70 -13.21 0.67 13.04
N LYS A 71 -13.85 0.24 14.14
CA LYS A 71 -15.01 0.90 14.75
C LYS A 71 -14.55 1.77 15.92
#